data_AF-A0A1D7TGQ2-F1
#
_entry.id   AF-A0A1D7TGQ2-F1
#
_cell.length_a   1.000
_cell.length_b   1.000
_cell.length_c   1.000
_cell.angle_alpha   90.00
_cell.angle_beta   90.00
_cell.angle_gamma   90.00
#
_symmetry.space_group_name_H-M   'P 1'
#
loop_
_entity.id
_entity.type
_entity.pdbx_description
1 polymer ?
#
loop_
_entity_poly.entity_id
_entity_poly.type
_entity_poly.pdbx_seq_one_letter_code
_entity_poly.pdbx_strand_id
1 'polypeptide(L)' 'MKQAINIRLEKEMIDTLDEYAGELDKSRTSLIEKAIELYFDTLDEMVADKRIDNLKSGKSTVISLGEVFKQAGINV' A
#
# COMPACT_ATOMS: atom_id res chain seq x y z
N MET A 1 1.92 8.41 -13.91
CA MET A 1 1.53 7.71 -15.15
C MET A 1 0.89 6.39 -14.77
N LYS A 2 -0.26 6.02 -15.35
CA LYS A 2 -0.87 4.71 -15.09
C LYS A 2 -0.18 3.63 -15.92
N GLN A 3 0.04 2.45 -15.35
CA GLN A 3 0.56 1.29 -16.04
C GLN A 3 -0.54 0.24 -16.20
N ALA A 4 -0.64 -0.36 -17.38
CA ALA A 4 -1.56 -1.47 -17.61
C ALA A 4 -0.97 -2.76 -17.03
N ILE A 5 -1.81 -3.52 -16.33
CA ILE A 5 -1.45 -4.84 -15.81
C ILE A 5 -2.49 -5.85 -16.27
N ASN A 6 -2.08 -7.10 -16.48
CA ASN A 6 -2.98 -8.20 -16.76
C ASN A 6 -3.17 -9.01 -15.47
N ILE A 7 -4.41 -9.12 -15.01
CA ILE A 7 -4.80 -9.89 -13.83
C ILE A 7 -5.89 -10.88 -14.20
N ARG A 8 -5.85 -12.06 -13.59
CA ARG A 8 -6.90 -13.08 -13.71
C ARG A 8 -7.72 -13.08 -12.44
N LEU A 9 -9.03 -12.93 -12.56
CA LEU A 9 -9.99 -12.94 -11.47
C LEU A 9 -11.11 -13.93 -11.82
N GLU A 10 -11.78 -14.45 -10.79
CA GLU A 10 -12.95 -15.30 -10.98
C GLU A 10 -14.05 -14.56 -11.74
N LYS A 11 -14.76 -15.28 -12.62
CA LYS A 11 -15.76 -14.67 -13.49
C LYS A 11 -16.85 -13.96 -12.68
N GLU A 12 -17.36 -14.61 -11.64
CA GLU A 12 -18.42 -14.05 -10.79
C GLU A 12 -18.00 -12.72 -10.15
N MET A 13 -16.73 -12.59 -9.76
CA MET A 13 -16.18 -11.34 -9.22
C MET A 13 -16.15 -10.23 -10.27
N ILE A 14 -15.82 -10.56 -11.51
CA ILE A 14 -15.83 -9.59 -12.63
C ILE A 14 -17.26 -9.14 -12.90
N ASP A 15 -18.21 -10.08 -12.95
CA ASP A 15 -19.62 -9.80 -13.22
C ASP A 15 -20.18 -8.84 -12.14
N THR A 16 -19.93 -9.11 -10.85
CA THR A 16 -20.32 -8.21 -9.75
C THR A 16 -19.63 -6.84 -9.80
N LEU A 17 -18.34 -6.79 -10.19
CA LEU A 17 -17.63 -5.52 -10.36
C LEU A 17 -18.24 -4.67 -11.48
N ASP A 18 -18.71 -5.30 -12.56
CA ASP A 18 -19.36 -4.64 -13.68
C ASP A 18 -20.74 -4.10 -13.32
N GLU A 19 -21.52 -4.86 -12.55
CA GLU A 19 -22.81 -4.42 -12.01
C GLU A 19 -22.64 -3.13 -11.19
N TYR A 20 -21.73 -3.12 -10.21
CA TYR A 20 -21.45 -1.92 -9.41
C TYR A 20 -20.88 -0.77 -10.23
N ALA A 21 -20.02 -1.05 -11.21
CA ALA A 21 -19.49 -0.03 -12.10
C ALA A 21 -20.62 0.66 -12.88
N GLY A 22 -21.58 -0.12 -13.39
CA GLY A 22 -22.76 0.39 -14.09
C GLY A 22 -23.67 1.22 -13.18
N GLU A 23 -23.99 0.71 -11.99
CA GLU A 23 -24.89 1.41 -11.04
C GLU A 23 -24.30 2.74 -10.53
N LEU A 24 -22.97 2.80 -10.35
CA LEU A 24 -22.29 3.96 -9.79
C LEU A 24 -21.74 4.93 -10.85
N ASP A 25 -21.98 4.67 -12.14
CA ASP A 25 -21.39 5.40 -13.27
C ASP A 25 -19.86 5.52 -13.14
N LYS A 26 -19.21 4.39 -12.86
CA LYS A 26 -17.75 4.27 -12.67
C LYS A 26 -17.16 3.25 -13.62
N SER A 27 -15.84 3.31 -13.79
CA SER A 27 -15.11 2.26 -14.52
C SER A 27 -14.72 1.12 -13.58
N ARG A 28 -14.70 -0.11 -14.10
CA ARG A 28 -14.13 -1.28 -13.39
C ARG A 28 -12.73 -0.97 -12.85
N THR A 29 -11.89 -0.33 -13.67
CA THR A 29 -10.53 0.08 -13.29
C THR A 29 -10.53 0.97 -12.05
N SER A 30 -11.43 1.96 -11.97
CA SER A 30 -11.51 2.85 -10.81
C SER A 30 -11.97 2.16 -9.53
N LEU A 31 -12.84 1.15 -9.64
CA LEU A 31 -13.26 0.33 -8.49
C LEU A 31 -12.12 -0.57 -8.02
N ILE A 32 -11.40 -1.21 -8.94
CA ILE A 32 -10.23 -2.03 -8.62
C ILE A 32 -9.13 -1.19 -7.97
N GLU A 33 -8.84 0.00 -8.52
CA GLU A 33 -7.87 0.95 -7.96
C GLU A 33 -8.24 1.30 -6.51
N LYS A 34 -9.51 1.63 -6.25
CA LYS A 34 -9.98 1.96 -4.90
C LYS A 34 -9.92 0.78 -3.93
N ALA A 35 -10.27 -0.43 -4.38
CA ALA A 35 -10.18 -1.64 -3.56
C ALA A 35 -8.73 -1.94 -3.16
N ILE A 36 -7.78 -1.77 -4.08
CA ILE A 36 -6.35 -1.95 -3.81
C ILE A 36 -5.84 -0.87 -2.83
N GLU A 37 -6.21 0.39 -3.02
CA GLU A 37 -5.86 1.47 -2.08
C GLU A 37 -6.33 1.16 -0.66
N LEU A 38 -7.57 0.71 -0.49
CA LEU A 38 -8.11 0.35 0.83
C LEU A 38 -7.34 -0.81 1.46
N TYR A 39 -6.90 -1.78 0.66
CA TYR A 39 -6.10 -2.89 1.17
C TYR A 39 -4.68 -2.45 1.54
N PHE A 40 -4.12 -1.44 0.86
CA PHE A 40 -2.82 -0.88 1.24
C PHE A 40 -2.83 -0.31 2.66
N ASP A 41 -3.91 0.32 3.11
CA ASP A 41 -4.01 0.79 4.50
C ASP A 41 -3.83 -0.37 5.50
N THR A 42 -4.46 -1.52 5.24
CA THR A 42 -4.29 -2.74 6.07
C THR A 42 -2.87 -3.29 5.99
N LEU A 43 -2.27 -3.33 4.80
CA LEU A 43 -0.91 -3.80 4.64
C LEU A 43 0.10 -2.88 5.35
N ASP A 44 -0.14 -1.57 5.34
CA ASP A 44 0.71 -0.59 6.03
C ASP A 44 0.69 -0.80 7.55
N GLU A 45 -0.47 -1.11 8.14
CA GLU A 45 -0.58 -1.50 9.54
C GLU A 45 0.26 -2.76 9.84
N MET A 46 0.12 -3.80 9.03
CA MET A 46 0.91 -5.04 9.19
C MET A 46 2.42 -4.79 9.06
N VAL A 47 2.83 -3.89 8.16
CA VAL A 47 4.22 -3.48 8.01
C VAL A 47 4.70 -2.70 9.23
N ALA A 48 3.88 -1.80 9.78
CA ALA A 48 4.18 -1.04 10.98
C ALA A 48 4.39 -1.97 12.19
N ASP A 49 3.49 -2.93 12.40
CA ASP A 49 3.62 -3.94 13.47
C ASP A 49 4.91 -4.73 13.35
N LYS A 50 5.22 -5.23 12.14
CA LYS A 50 6.48 -5.94 11.88
C LYS A 50 7.71 -5.07 12.18
N ARG A 51 7.67 -3.78 11.86
CA ARG A 51 8.77 -2.84 12.18
C ARG A 51 8.92 -2.66 13.68
N ILE A 52 7.81 -2.56 14.42
CA ILE A 52 7.81 -2.47 15.88
C ILE A 52 8.39 -3.74 16.51
N ASP A 53 8.02 -4.92 16.02
CA ASP A 53 8.56 -6.20 16.52
C ASP A 53 10.06 -6.36 16.22
N ASN A 54 10.51 -5.90 15.06
CA ASN A 54 11.94 -5.86 14.75
C ASN A 54 12.71 -4.92 15.69
N LEU A 55 12.12 -3.78 16.06
CA LEU A 55 12.70 -2.87 17.04
C LEU A 55 12.78 -3.52 18.43
N LYS A 56 11.69 -4.16 18.89
CA LYS A 56 11.65 -4.87 20.18
C LYS A 56 12.64 -6.04 20.26
N SER A 57 12.81 -6.77 19.16
CA SER A 57 13.72 -7.92 19.07
C SER A 57 15.17 -7.54 18.78
N GLY A 58 15.49 -6.25 18.63
CA GLY A 58 16.85 -5.78 18.33
C GLY A 58 17.31 -6.01 16.89
N LYS A 59 16.42 -6.46 15.99
CA LYS A 59 16.69 -6.58 14.55
C LYS A 59 16.71 -5.23 13.83
N SER A 60 16.21 -4.18 14.48
CA SER A 60 16.26 -2.81 13.99
C SER A 60 16.52 -1.87 15.16
N THR A 61 17.11 -0.71 14.87
CA THR A 61 17.48 0.30 15.86
C THR A 61 16.89 1.65 15.50
N VAL A 62 16.67 2.50 16.49
CA VAL A 62 16.40 3.92 16.26
C VAL A 62 17.73 4.66 16.05
N ILE A 63 17.71 5.67 15.18
CA ILE A 63 18.84 6.57 14.94
C ILE A 63 18.35 8.00 15.15
N SER A 64 19.16 8.85 15.78
CA SER A 64 18.77 10.25 15.98
C SER A 64 18.84 11.01 14.65
N LEU A 65 18.01 12.05 14.50
CA LEU A 65 18.03 12.88 13.29
C LEU A 65 19.41 13.54 13.08
N GLY A 66 20.11 13.93 14.15
CA GLY A 66 21.46 14.49 14.07
C GLY A 66 22.48 13.49 13.53
N GLU A 67 22.41 12.21 13.93
CA GLU A 67 23.26 11.16 13.36
C GLU A 67 22.94 10.92 11.87
N VAL A 68 21.66 10.97 11.48
CA VAL A 68 21.26 10.89 10.08
C VAL A 68 21.85 12.04 9.27
N PHE A 69 21.79 13.28 9.77
CA PHE A 69 22.39 14.43 9.09
C PHE A 69 23.91 14.33 8.97
N LYS A 70 24.58 13.88 10.04
CA LYS A 70 26.02 13.61 10.00
C LYS A 70 26.38 12.55 8.95
N GLN A 71 25.59 11.48 8.84
CA GLN A 71 25.79 10.44 7.82
C GLN A 71 25.49 10.93 6.40
N ALA A 72 24.50 11.80 6.24
CA ALA A 72 24.10 12.37 4.95
C ALA A 72 24.97 13.55 4.51
N GLY A 73 25.91 14.02 5.34
CA GLY A 73 26.76 15.19 5.04
C GLY A 73 26.00 16.53 5.08
N ILE A 74 24.87 16.59 5.80
CA ILE A 74 24.06 17.80 5.95
C ILE A 74 24.51 18.51 7.23
N ASN A 75 24.99 19.75 7.11
CA ASN A 75 25.26 20.62 8.25
C ASN A 75 23.97 21.37 8.61
N VAL A 76 23.38 21.01 9.76
CA VAL A 76 22.26 21.72 10.40
C VAL A 76 22.68 22.33 11.73
#